data_AF-A0A6V8KLZ4-F1
#
_entry.id   AF-A0A6V8KLZ4-F1
#
_cell.length_a   1.000
_cell.length_b   1.000
_cell.length_c   1.000
_cell.angle_alpha   90.00
_cell.angle_beta   90.00
_cell.angle_gamma   90.00
#
_symmetry.space_group_name_H-M   'P 1'
#
loop_
_entity.id
_entity.type
_entity.pdbx_description
1 polymer ?
#
loop_
_entity_poly.entity_id
_entity_poly.type
_entity_poly.pdbx_seq_one_letter_code
_entity_poly.pdbx_strand_id
1 'polypeptide(L)' 'MNDLAARAGGPPLDEAEVHRVVAARDREIDNPYNKDAQVTAIRGARRYRGDKLVRVATPHRLLDPKAGPSSRSG' A
#
# COMPACT_ATOMS: atom_id res chain seq x y z
N MET A 1 13.72 1.39 8.79
CA MET A 1 13.65 2.26 7.59
C MET A 1 14.63 3.42 7.65
N ASN A 2 14.79 4.10 8.80
CA ASN A 2 15.79 5.17 8.92
C ASN A 2 17.23 4.69 8.73
N ASP A 3 17.57 3.47 9.12
CA ASP A 3 18.88 2.88 8.81
C ASP A 3 19.11 2.72 7.30
N LEU A 4 18.07 2.40 6.53
CA LEU A 4 18.14 2.30 5.07
C LEU A 4 18.25 3.69 4.45
N ALA A 5 17.48 4.67 4.93
CA ALA A 5 17.58 6.05 4.50
C ALA A 5 18.99 6.61 4.74
N ALA A 6 19.56 6.38 5.93
CA ALA A 6 20.92 6.81 6.26
C ALA A 6 21.98 6.18 5.35
N ARG A 7 21.90 4.87 5.07
CA ARG A 7 22.81 4.18 4.14
C ARG A 7 22.72 4.70 2.70
N ALA A 8 21.55 5.21 2.32
CA ALA A 8 21.31 5.80 1.01
C ALA A 8 21.56 7.33 0.97
N GLY A 9 21.99 7.95 2.08
CA GLY A 9 22.16 9.40 2.20
C GLY A 9 20.84 10.20 2.17
N GLY A 10 19.71 9.54 2.45
CA GLY A 10 18.38 10.15 2.50
C GLY A 10 18.04 10.77 3.87
N PRO A 11 17.01 11.63 3.93
CA PRO A 11 16.57 12.24 5.18
C PRO A 11 15.94 11.20 6.12
N PRO A 12 15.96 11.43 7.45
CA PRO A 12 15.24 10.59 8.39
C PRO A 12 13.73 10.69 8.13
N LEU A 13 13.05 9.56 8.25
CA LEU A 13 11.60 9.49 8.21
C LEU A 13 11.05 9.70 9.62
N ASP A 14 10.01 10.54 9.70
CA ASP A 14 9.15 10.64 10.87
C ASP A 14 8.10 9.52 10.80
N GLU A 15 8.11 8.65 11.81
CA GLU A 15 7.22 7.50 11.89
C GLU A 15 5.75 7.91 11.98
N ALA A 16 5.42 8.96 12.75
CA ALA A 16 4.05 9.41 12.92
C ALA A 16 3.51 9.97 11.60
N GLU A 17 4.35 10.68 10.85
CA GLU A 17 4.01 11.21 9.54
C GLU A 17 3.79 10.10 8.51
N VAL A 18 4.69 9.11 8.47
CA VAL A 18 4.53 7.94 7.60
C VAL A 18 3.23 7.21 7.94
N HIS A 19 2.96 6.95 9.22
CA HIS A 19 1.73 6.29 9.64
C HIS A 19 0.48 7.10 9.23
N ARG A 20 0.50 8.42 9.38
CA ARG A 20 -0.59 9.32 8.97
C ARG A 20 -0.87 9.20 7.47
N VAL A 21 0.16 9.22 6.64
CA VAL A 21 0.04 9.08 5.18
C VAL A 21 -0.49 7.70 4.80
N VAL A 22 0.06 6.63 5.40
CA VAL A 22 -0.38 5.26 5.14
C VAL A 22 -1.84 5.07 5.52
N ALA A 23 -2.24 5.50 6.72
CA ALA A 23 -3.63 5.43 7.18
C ALA A 23 -4.59 6.24 6.29
N ALA A 24 -4.13 7.35 5.72
CA ALA A 24 -4.91 8.11 4.74
C ALA A 24 -5.14 7.34 3.44
N ARG A 25 -4.11 6.64 2.93
CA ARG A 25 -4.23 5.82 1.72
C ARG A 25 -5.09 4.57 1.94
N ASP A 26 -4.98 3.96 3.12
CA ASP A 26 -5.83 2.84 3.52
C ASP A 26 -7.33 3.19 3.46
N ARG A 27 -7.70 4.41 3.87
CA ARG A 27 -9.08 4.88 3.77
C ARG A 27 -9.58 4.96 2.32
N GLU A 28 -8.70 5.26 1.37
CA GLU A 28 -9.06 5.30 -0.05
C GLU A 28 -9.26 3.91 -0.66
N ILE A 29 -8.64 2.86 -0.11
CA ILE A 29 -8.83 1.47 -0.58
C ILE A 29 -10.29 1.03 -0.42
N ASP A 30 -10.90 1.32 0.72
CA ASP A 30 -12.27 0.93 1.03
C ASP A 30 -13.31 1.92 0.47
N ASN A 31 -12.88 3.12 0.10
CA ASN A 31 -13.77 4.12 -0.49
C ASN A 31 -14.12 3.77 -1.96
N PRO A 32 -15.39 3.48 -2.29
CA PRO A 32 -15.80 3.16 -3.65
C PRO A 32 -15.70 4.37 -4.60
N TYR A 33 -15.73 5.60 -4.06
CA TYR A 33 -15.66 6.86 -4.81
C TYR A 33 -14.31 7.59 -4.62
N ASN A 34 -13.25 6.85 -4.27
CA ASN A 34 -11.93 7.46 -4.13
C ASN A 34 -11.48 8.16 -5.41
N LYS A 35 -10.67 9.19 -5.24
CA LYS A 35 -9.99 9.90 -6.33
C LYS A 35 -8.47 9.70 -6.27
N ASP A 36 -8.06 8.66 -5.55
CA ASP A 36 -6.66 8.29 -5.45
C ASP A 36 -6.21 7.66 -6.78
N ALA A 37 -5.25 8.30 -7.44
CA ALA A 37 -4.76 7.87 -8.74
C ALA A 37 -4.14 6.45 -8.69
N GLN A 38 -3.48 6.09 -7.59
CA GLN A 38 -2.87 4.76 -7.44
C GLN A 38 -3.94 3.68 -7.26
N VAL A 39 -4.92 3.92 -6.39
CA VAL A 39 -6.03 2.97 -6.19
C VAL A 39 -6.85 2.81 -7.47
N THR A 40 -7.09 3.90 -8.18
CA THR A 40 -7.76 3.90 -9.50
C THR A 40 -6.97 3.07 -10.51
N ALA A 41 -5.65 3.25 -10.59
CA ALA A 41 -4.79 2.50 -11.50
C ALA A 41 -4.83 0.99 -11.22
N ILE A 42 -4.75 0.57 -9.95
CA ILE A 42 -4.84 -0.85 -9.57
C ILE A 42 -6.21 -1.43 -9.96
N ARG A 43 -7.31 -0.74 -9.61
CA ARG A 43 -8.67 -1.18 -9.96
C ARG A 43 -8.86 -1.29 -11.49
N GLY A 44 -8.33 -0.33 -12.24
CA GLY A 44 -8.33 -0.33 -13.71
C GLY A 44 -7.56 -1.52 -14.28
N ALA A 45 -6.34 -1.77 -13.81
CA ALA A 45 -5.51 -2.89 -14.25
C ALA A 45 -6.19 -4.26 -13.98
N ARG A 46 -6.90 -4.39 -12.85
CA ARG A 46 -7.65 -5.61 -12.51
C ARG A 46 -8.90 -5.85 -13.36
N ARG A 47 -9.36 -4.86 -14.14
CA ARG A 47 -10.45 -5.07 -15.11
C ARG A 47 -10.00 -5.96 -16.26
N TYR A 48 -8.71 -5.98 -16.58
CA TYR A 48 -8.15 -6.88 -17.57
C TYR A 48 -7.88 -8.26 -16.95
N ARG A 49 -8.52 -9.31 -17.49
CA ARG A 49 -8.50 -10.66 -16.89
C ARG A 49 -7.09 -11.27 -16.83
N GLY A 50 -6.23 -11.00 -17.83
CA GLY A 50 -4.84 -11.47 -17.83
C GLY A 50 -4.02 -10.86 -16.68
N ASP A 51 -4.06 -9.54 -16.56
CA ASP A 51 -3.36 -8.82 -15.49
C ASP A 51 -3.89 -9.18 -14.10
N LYS A 52 -5.21 -9.34 -13.95
CA LYS A 52 -5.85 -9.70 -12.68
C LYS A 52 -5.34 -11.01 -12.09
N LEU A 53 -5.06 -12.01 -12.94
CA LEU A 53 -4.73 -13.37 -12.52
C LEU A 53 -3.24 -13.60 -12.32
N VAL A 54 -2.38 -12.90 -13.06
CA VAL A 54 -0.95 -13.22 -13.13
C VAL A 54 -0.06 -12.07 -12.62
N ARG A 55 -0.52 -10.82 -12.67
CA ARG A 55 0.37 -9.65 -12.57
C ARG A 55 0.02 -8.64 -11.48
N VAL A 56 -1.26 -8.51 -11.15
CA VAL A 56 -1.76 -7.46 -10.25
C VAL A 56 -2.33 -8.11 -8.99
N ALA A 57 -1.87 -7.70 -7.81
CA ALA A 57 -2.42 -8.17 -6.54
C ALA A 57 -3.85 -7.68 -6.31
N THR A 58 -4.61 -8.38 -5.45
CA THR A 58 -5.91 -7.86 -4.98
C THR A 58 -5.64 -6.65 -4.06
N PRO A 59 -6.31 -5.50 -4.26
CA PRO A 59 -6.13 -4.35 -3.39
C PRO A 59 -6.53 -4.70 -1.97
N HIS A 60 -5.71 -4.26 -1.02
CA HIS A 60 -5.96 -4.37 0.39
C HIS A 60 -5.35 -3.16 1.09
N ARG A 61 -5.77 -2.93 2.33
CA ARG A 61 -5.14 -1.95 3.20
C ARG A 61 -3.72 -2.40 3.56
N LEU A 62 -2.79 -1.45 3.63
CA LEU A 62 -1.39 -1.70 3.96
C LEU A 62 -1.22 -2.05 5.45
N LEU A 63 -2.06 -1.48 6.32
CA LEU A 63 -2.04 -1.74 7.75
C LEU A 63 -2.97 -2.89 8.17
N ASP A 64 -3.61 -3.59 7.21
CA ASP A 64 -4.41 -4.76 7.55
C ASP A 64 -3.48 -5.94 7.91
N PRO A 65 -3.53 -6.45 9.15
CA PRO A 65 -2.68 -7.58 9.56
C PRO A 65 -2.95 -8.86 8.75
N LYS A 66 -4.11 -8.98 8.09
CA LYS A 66 -4.46 -10.12 7.23
C LYS A 66 -3.91 -10.01 5.81
N ALA A 67 -3.40 -8.84 5.44
CA ALA A 67 -2.96 -8.51 4.09
C ALA A 67 -1.44 -8.58 3.88
N GLY A 68 -0.67 -8.77 4.94
CA GLY A 68 0.79 -8.75 4.86
C GLY A 68 1.42 -10.11 4.46
N PRO A 69 2.60 -10.10 3.80
CA PRO A 69 3.51 -11.26 3.77
C PRO A 69 4.07 -11.60 5.16
N SER A 70 3.92 -10.69 6.14
CA SER A 70 4.28 -10.86 7.55
C SER A 70 3.09 -11.26 8.41
N SER A 71 2.39 -12.35 8.06
CA SER A 71 1.72 -13.15 9.09
C SER A 71 2.79 -13.85 9.91
N ARG A 72 3.40 -13.19 10.91
CA ARG A 72 4.11 -13.95 11.95
C ARG A 72 3.07 -14.64 12.81
N SER A 73 2.85 -15.92 12.52
CA SER A 73 2.69 -16.92 13.56
C SER A 73 3.91 -16.89 14.48
N GLY A 74 3.69 -16.93 15.79
CA GLY A 74 4.69 -17.38 16.78
C GLY A 74 5.80 -16.41 17.14
#